data_AF-A0A2G6CL43-F1
#
_entry.id   AF-A0A2G6CL43-F1
#
_cell.length_a   1.000
_cell.length_b   1.000
_cell.length_c   1.000
_cell.angle_alpha   90.00
_cell.angle_beta   90.00
_cell.angle_gamma   90.00
#
_symmetry.space_group_name_H-M   'P 1'
#
loop_
_entity.id
_entity.type
_entity.pdbx_description
1 polymer ?
#
loop_
_entity_poly.entity_id
_entity_poly.type
_entity_poly.pdbx_seq_one_letter_code
_entity_poly.pdbx_strand_id
1 'polypeptide(L)'
;MRTLRTCLALLTVALLGLTSVSLGGCASQQKMRFQSLNKRDQLRYAACRKKVARNVCPDDPDCEVKAAELYAKEPASSRLQWLIDYGCTKEILIHVDETVRKSERKAIGMDK
;
A
#
# COMPACT_ATOMS: atom_id res chain seq x y z
N MET A 1 13.74 -51.39 -11.95
CA MET A 1 13.25 -51.97 -10.68
C MET A 1 12.70 -50.81 -9.82
N ARG A 2 11.41 -50.50 -9.93
CA ARG A 2 10.34 -50.72 -8.92
C ARG A 2 10.62 -50.14 -7.51
N THR A 3 10.11 -48.91 -7.30
CA THR A 3 9.30 -48.40 -6.17
C THR A 3 9.53 -48.92 -4.74
N LEU A 4 9.65 -47.98 -3.78
CA LEU A 4 9.12 -48.00 -2.39
C LEU A 4 9.21 -46.54 -1.89
N ARG A 5 8.15 -45.70 -1.80
CA ARG A 5 6.95 -45.71 -0.94
C ARG A 5 7.24 -45.95 0.55
N THR A 6 7.55 -44.87 1.27
CA THR A 6 7.30 -44.76 2.72
C THR A 6 7.14 -43.28 3.11
N CYS A 7 5.94 -42.72 2.89
CA CYS A 7 5.50 -41.54 3.61
C CYS A 7 5.02 -42.01 4.99
N LEU A 8 5.89 -41.95 6.00
CA LEU A 8 5.49 -42.15 7.38
C LEU A 8 4.72 -40.90 7.84
N ALA A 9 3.41 -41.07 8.01
CA ALA A 9 2.60 -40.18 8.81
C ALA A 9 2.94 -40.41 10.29
N LEU A 10 3.44 -39.39 10.97
CA LEU A 10 3.53 -39.36 12.42
C LEU A 10 2.53 -38.34 12.96
N LEU A 11 1.41 -38.90 13.43
CA LEU A 11 0.48 -38.27 14.37
C LEU A 11 1.16 -38.18 15.73
N THR A 12 1.43 -36.97 16.22
CA THR A 12 1.58 -36.71 17.66
C THR A 12 0.84 -35.45 18.04
N VAL A 13 -0.32 -35.67 18.67
CA VAL A 13 -1.18 -34.65 19.27
C VAL A 13 -0.69 -34.37 20.68
N ALA A 14 -0.48 -33.07 20.95
CA ALA A 14 -0.62 -32.34 22.21
C ALA A 14 0.21 -32.76 23.45
N LEU A 15 0.93 -31.80 24.04
CA LEU A 15 0.51 -31.08 25.25
C LEU A 15 1.64 -30.17 25.79
N LEU A 16 1.31 -28.87 25.90
CA LEU A 16 1.70 -27.92 26.95
C LEU A 16 3.18 -27.71 27.30
N GLY A 17 3.68 -26.50 27.02
CA GLY A 17 4.71 -25.90 27.87
C GLY A 17 5.48 -24.73 27.27
N LEU A 18 5.09 -23.51 27.66
CA LEU A 18 5.94 -22.31 27.80
C LEU A 18 6.75 -21.83 26.57
N THR A 19 6.30 -20.72 25.98
CA THR A 19 6.96 -19.42 26.19
C THR A 19 6.12 -18.31 25.57
N SER A 20 5.55 -17.48 26.45
CA SER A 20 5.06 -16.16 26.09
C SER A 20 6.25 -15.32 25.63
N VAL A 21 6.47 -15.22 24.33
CA VAL A 21 7.32 -14.18 23.75
C VAL A 21 6.41 -13.15 23.10
N SER A 22 5.91 -12.24 23.94
CA SER A 22 5.49 -10.93 23.48
C SER A 22 6.72 -10.16 23.02
N LEU A 23 7.13 -10.38 21.78
CA LEU A 23 7.85 -9.36 21.02
C LEU A 23 6.82 -8.68 20.13
N GLY A 24 6.21 -7.63 20.69
CA GLY A 24 5.80 -6.50 19.89
C GLY A 24 6.99 -6.05 19.06
N GLY A 25 6.98 -6.42 17.79
CA GLY A 25 7.85 -5.90 16.75
C GLY A 25 6.96 -5.27 15.70
N CYS A 26 6.54 -4.03 15.95
CA CYS A 26 6.01 -3.17 14.92
C CYS A 26 6.94 -3.17 13.70
N ALA A 27 6.33 -2.88 12.55
CA ALA A 27 7.02 -2.40 11.36
C ALA A 27 7.82 -3.44 10.57
N SER A 28 7.11 -4.34 9.90
CA SER A 28 7.17 -4.23 8.44
C SER A 28 5.89 -3.52 7.96
N GLN A 29 5.80 -2.24 8.31
CA GLN A 29 5.29 -1.29 7.33
C GLN A 29 6.11 -1.64 6.10
N GLN A 30 5.46 -2.21 5.09
CA GLN A 30 5.86 -1.99 3.73
C GLN A 30 6.04 -0.48 3.63
N LYS A 31 7.26 -0.02 3.94
CA LYS A 31 7.78 1.27 3.59
C LYS A 31 7.99 1.13 2.09
N MET A 32 6.87 0.98 1.36
CA MET A 32 6.80 1.20 -0.07
C MET A 32 7.60 2.47 -0.28
N ARG A 33 8.47 2.42 -1.29
CA ARG A 33 9.54 3.35 -1.63
C ARG A 33 9.06 4.80 -1.92
N PHE A 34 8.04 5.29 -1.22
CA PHE A 34 7.51 6.65 -1.23
C PHE A 34 8.45 7.70 -0.62
N GLN A 35 9.70 7.36 -0.28
CA GLN A 35 10.66 8.34 0.22
C GLN A 35 10.91 9.49 -0.77
N SER A 36 10.60 9.30 -2.07
CA SER A 36 10.67 10.33 -3.11
C SER A 36 9.35 11.11 -3.34
N LEU A 37 8.24 10.69 -2.71
CA LEU A 37 6.95 11.36 -2.87
C LEU A 37 6.70 12.37 -1.76
N ASN A 38 6.23 13.56 -2.12
CA ASN A 38 5.72 14.49 -1.12
C ASN A 38 4.43 13.95 -0.48
N LYS A 39 4.08 14.47 0.70
CA LYS A 39 2.91 14.02 1.48
C LYS A 39 1.60 14.12 0.69
N ARG A 40 1.45 15.13 -0.16
CA ARG A 40 0.24 15.33 -0.97
C ARG A 40 0.11 14.25 -2.05
N ASP A 41 1.18 13.93 -2.75
CA ASP A 41 1.22 12.89 -3.78
C ASP A 41 0.95 11.50 -3.19
N GLN A 42 1.47 11.22 -1.98
CA GLN A 42 1.16 9.98 -1.26
C GLN A 42 -0.33 9.87 -0.94
N LEU A 43 -0.96 10.95 -0.45
CA LEU A 43 -2.39 10.97 -0.12
C LEU A 43 -3.26 10.81 -1.37
N ARG A 44 -2.91 11.50 -2.47
CA ARG A 44 -3.60 11.36 -3.76
C ARG A 44 -3.54 9.93 -4.29
N TYR A 45 -2.36 9.30 -4.28
CA TYR A 45 -2.22 7.90 -4.68
C TYR A 45 -3.02 6.97 -3.77
N ALA A 46 -2.90 7.14 -2.45
CA ALA A 46 -3.60 6.30 -1.47
C ALA A 46 -5.12 6.31 -1.65
N ALA A 47 -5.70 7.45 -2.05
CA ALA A 47 -7.14 7.58 -2.32
C ALA A 47 -7.63 6.74 -3.50
N CYS A 48 -6.76 6.48 -4.48
CA CYS A 48 -7.13 5.80 -5.72
C CYS A 48 -6.41 4.45 -5.95
N ARG A 49 -5.56 4.01 -5.00
CA ARG A 49 -4.61 2.89 -5.18
C ARG A 49 -5.21 1.60 -5.76
N LYS A 50 -6.40 1.19 -5.29
CA LYS A 50 -7.07 -0.04 -5.78
C LYS A 50 -7.56 0.07 -7.22
N LYS A 51 -7.98 1.28 -7.63
CA LYS A 51 -8.50 1.51 -8.99
C LYS A 51 -7.33 1.69 -9.96
N VAL A 52 -6.32 2.45 -9.54
CA VAL A 52 -5.06 2.60 -10.27
C VAL A 52 -4.40 1.24 -10.49
N ALA A 53 -4.25 0.41 -9.46
CA ALA A 53 -3.68 -0.92 -9.60
C ALA A 53 -4.42 -1.76 -10.65
N ARG A 54 -5.75 -1.86 -10.55
CA ARG A 54 -6.56 -2.62 -11.53
C ARG A 54 -6.41 -2.16 -12.98
N ASN A 55 -6.08 -0.89 -13.22
CA ASN A 55 -5.89 -0.36 -14.58
C ASN A 55 -4.42 -0.44 -15.05
N VAL A 56 -3.45 -0.35 -14.13
CA VAL A 56 -2.02 -0.42 -14.44
C VAL A 56 -1.59 -1.86 -14.74
N CYS A 57 -2.02 -2.81 -13.92
CA CYS A 57 -1.76 -4.23 -14.10
C CYS A 57 -3.03 -5.04 -13.79
N PRO A 58 -3.91 -5.27 -14.77
CA PRO A 58 -5.02 -6.19 -14.59
C PRO A 58 -4.48 -7.58 -14.26
N ASP A 59 -5.19 -8.29 -13.39
CA ASP A 59 -4.95 -9.70 -13.02
C ASP A 59 -3.69 -10.00 -12.18
N ASP A 60 -2.94 -8.98 -11.73
CA ASP A 60 -1.78 -9.16 -10.85
C ASP A 60 -2.14 -8.85 -9.36
N PRO A 61 -2.08 -9.84 -8.45
CA PRO A 61 -2.43 -9.64 -7.04
C PRO A 61 -1.43 -8.73 -6.29
N ASP A 62 -0.21 -8.58 -6.78
CA ASP A 62 0.84 -7.72 -6.20
C ASP A 62 0.90 -6.35 -6.89
N CYS A 63 -0.09 -6.03 -7.72
CA CYS A 63 -0.11 -4.82 -8.54
C CYS A 63 -0.11 -3.52 -7.74
N GLU A 64 -0.66 -3.47 -6.52
CA GLU A 64 -0.64 -2.25 -5.70
C GLU A 64 0.79 -1.76 -5.42
N VAL A 65 1.75 -2.69 -5.26
CA VAL A 65 3.16 -2.38 -5.04
C VAL A 65 3.81 -1.88 -6.34
N LYS A 66 3.59 -2.59 -7.46
CA LYS A 66 4.14 -2.22 -8.77
C LYS A 66 3.63 -0.85 -9.25
N ALA A 67 2.32 -0.61 -9.11
CA ALA A 67 1.71 0.67 -9.47
C ALA A 67 2.25 1.83 -8.62
N ALA A 68 2.55 1.58 -7.34
CA ALA A 68 3.15 2.59 -6.47
C ALA A 68 4.58 2.94 -6.90
N GLU A 69 5.36 1.94 -7.31
CA GLU A 69 6.71 2.15 -7.82
C GLU A 69 6.74 2.90 -9.16
N LEU A 70 5.81 2.59 -10.06
CA LEU A 70 5.66 3.32 -11.32
C LEU A 70 5.29 4.79 -11.05
N TYR A 71 4.30 5.03 -10.20
CA TYR A 71 3.91 6.37 -9.79
C TYR A 71 5.05 7.16 -9.12
N ALA A 72 5.89 6.49 -8.32
CA ALA A 72 7.05 7.13 -7.69
C ALA A 72 8.16 7.53 -8.69
N LYS A 73 8.23 6.88 -9.85
CA LYS A 73 9.16 7.20 -10.94
C LYS A 73 8.66 8.33 -11.84
N GLU A 74 7.36 8.62 -11.82
CA GLU A 74 6.79 9.71 -12.59
C GLU A 74 7.35 11.08 -12.15
N PRO A 75 7.65 11.98 -13.10
CA PRO A 75 7.97 13.37 -12.81
C PRO A 75 6.89 14.04 -11.96
N ALA A 76 7.29 14.88 -11.00
CA ALA A 76 6.34 15.56 -10.12
C ALA A 76 5.29 16.39 -10.88
N SER A 77 5.64 16.93 -12.06
CA SER A 77 4.74 17.68 -12.94
C SER A 77 3.66 16.84 -13.61
N SER A 78 3.88 15.54 -13.84
CA SER A 78 2.93 14.64 -14.53
C SER A 78 2.10 13.75 -13.61
N ARG A 79 2.53 13.57 -12.34
CA ARG A 79 1.89 12.65 -11.38
C ARG A 79 0.37 12.80 -11.26
N LEU A 80 -0.14 14.03 -11.23
CA LEU A 80 -1.59 14.25 -11.13
C LEU A 80 -2.33 13.71 -12.36
N GLN A 81 -1.78 13.97 -13.55
CA GLN A 81 -2.36 13.50 -14.81
C GLN A 81 -2.27 11.97 -14.90
N TRP A 82 -1.14 11.39 -14.51
CA TRP A 82 -0.96 9.95 -14.45
C TRP A 82 -2.05 9.26 -13.61
N LEU A 83 -2.38 9.79 -12.42
CA LEU A 83 -3.47 9.24 -11.61
C LEU A 83 -4.82 9.27 -12.34
N ILE A 84 -5.08 10.33 -13.10
CA ILE A 84 -6.30 10.49 -13.90
C ILE A 84 -6.35 9.46 -15.02
N ASP A 85 -5.23 9.30 -15.73
CA ASP A 85 -5.11 8.35 -16.85
C ASP A 85 -5.34 6.91 -16.39
N TYR A 86 -4.93 6.57 -15.15
CA TYR A 86 -5.17 5.26 -14.54
C TYR A 86 -6.45 5.19 -13.69
N GLY A 87 -7.39 6.11 -13.90
CA GLY A 87 -8.79 5.97 -13.48
C GLY A 87 -9.15 6.62 -12.14
N CYS A 88 -8.25 7.38 -11.53
CA CYS A 88 -8.61 8.28 -10.43
C CYS A 88 -9.43 9.44 -10.98
N THR A 89 -10.58 9.76 -10.36
CA THR A 89 -11.41 10.87 -10.87
C THR A 89 -10.95 12.20 -10.30
N LYS A 90 -11.21 13.29 -11.03
CA LYS A 90 -10.82 14.65 -10.61
C LYS A 90 -11.48 15.04 -9.30
N GLU A 91 -12.71 14.59 -9.06
CA GLU A 91 -13.48 14.87 -7.84
C GLU A 91 -12.80 14.29 -6.60
N ILE A 92 -12.29 13.05 -6.68
CA ILE A 92 -11.54 12.43 -5.57
C ILE A 92 -10.27 13.24 -5.28
N LEU A 93 -9.54 13.65 -6.31
CA LEU A 93 -8.30 14.41 -6.16
C LEU A 93 -8.55 15.80 -5.56
N ILE A 94 -9.62 16.49 -5.98
CA ILE A 94 -10.04 17.77 -5.40
C ILE A 94 -10.37 17.58 -3.91
N HIS A 95 -11.16 16.57 -3.56
CA HIS A 95 -11.54 16.31 -2.17
C HIS A 95 -10.34 16.01 -1.26
N VAL A 96 -9.35 15.27 -1.76
CA VAL A 96 -8.09 15.03 -1.05
C VAL A 96 -7.34 16.34 -0.82
N ASP A 97 -7.20 17.18 -1.85
CA ASP A 97 -6.49 18.46 -1.74
C ASP A 97 -7.20 19.43 -0.78
N GLU A 98 -8.53 19.46 -0.77
CA GLU A 98 -9.32 20.22 0.20
C GLU A 98 -9.11 19.74 1.63
N THR A 99 -9.09 18.42 1.84
CA THR A 99 -8.84 17.80 3.15
C THR A 99 -7.45 18.17 3.65
N VAL A 100 -6.43 18.05 2.79
CA VAL A 100 -5.05 18.44 3.12
C VAL A 100 -4.98 19.91 3.48
N ARG A 101 -5.54 20.81 2.65
CA ARG A 101 -5.55 22.26 2.93
C ARG A 101 -6.28 22.60 4.23
N LYS A 102 -7.38 21.91 4.54
CA LYS A 102 -8.10 22.10 5.80
C LYS A 102 -7.27 21.66 7.01
N SER A 103 -6.62 20.50 6.93
CA SER A 103 -5.70 20.04 7.97
C SER A 103 -4.50 20.97 8.15
N GLU A 104 -3.93 21.49 7.07
CA GLU A 104 -2.83 22.46 7.10
C GLU A 104 -3.26 23.78 7.75
N ARG A 105 -4.43 24.33 7.39
CA ARG A 105 -4.99 25.55 8.01
C ARG A 105 -5.25 25.39 9.50
N LYS A 106 -5.78 24.24 9.91
CA LYS A 106 -6.00 23.93 11.33
C LYS A 106 -4.70 23.86 12.12
N ALA A 107 -3.64 23.28 11.52
CA ALA A 107 -2.34 23.13 12.16
C ALA A 107 -1.65 24.49 12.44
N ILE A 108 -1.95 25.52 11.65
CA ILE A 108 -1.39 26.88 11.81
C ILE A 108 -2.32 27.85 12.54
N GLY A 109 -3.43 27.37 13.14
CA GLY A 109 -4.36 28.21 13.90
C GLY A 109 -5.15 29.21 13.06
N MET A 110 -5.36 28.94 11.77
CA MET A 110 -6.15 29.77 10.84
C MET A 110 -7.65 29.40 10.78
N ASP A 111 -8.14 28.54 11.68
CA ASP A 111 -9.58 28.37 11.92
C ASP A 111 -10.03 29.45 12.92
N LYS A 112 -10.34 30.65 12.42
CA LYS A 112 -11.07 31.72 13.13
C LYS A 112 -12.43 31.91 12.51
#